data_AF-A0A435Z603-F1
#
_entry.id   AF-A0A435Z603-F1
#
_cell.length_a   1.000
_cell.length_b   1.000
_cell.length_c   1.000
_cell.angle_alpha   90.00
_cell.angle_beta   90.00
_cell.angle_gamma   90.00
#
_symmetry.space_group_name_H-M   'P 1'
#
loop_
_entity.id
_entity.type
_entity.pdbx_description
1 polymer ?
#
loop_
_entity_poly.entity_id
_entity_poly.type
_entity_poly.pdbx_seq_one_letter_code
_entity_poly.pdbx_strand_id
1 'polypeptide(L)'
;IVGWAFPPAQASRIIKLAPDAAPIVLSLNASALYLGVALGAVVGGAVLRYGAPADLGLVAAIFPIVGLGVVVAGRWAARPVEMPAE
;
A
#
# COMPACT_ATOMS: atom_id res chain seq x y z
N ILE A 1 -0.27 15.80 -8.72
CA ILE A 1 -0.76 14.97 -9.85
C ILE A 1 -0.35 13.48 -9.67
N VAL A 2 0.89 13.16 -9.29
CA VAL A 2 1.34 11.75 -9.09
C VAL A 2 0.56 10.98 -8.00
N GLY A 3 0.16 11.62 -6.90
CA GLY A 3 -0.56 10.95 -5.81
C GLY A 3 -1.97 10.45 -6.14
N TRP A 4 -2.68 11.10 -7.07
CA TRP A 4 -4.06 10.76 -7.43
C TRP A 4 -4.16 9.59 -8.42
N ALA A 5 -3.12 9.34 -9.21
CA ALA A 5 -3.08 8.25 -10.17
C ALA A 5 -2.74 6.90 -9.52
N PHE A 6 -2.28 6.90 -8.26
CA PHE A 6 -1.84 5.69 -7.59
C PHE A 6 -2.98 4.72 -7.23
N PRO A 7 -4.11 5.16 -6.64
CA PRO A 7 -5.25 4.27 -6.38
C PRO A 7 -5.82 3.57 -7.62
N PRO A 8 -6.07 4.24 -8.77
CA PRO A 8 -6.59 3.55 -9.95
C PRO A 8 -5.59 2.57 -10.56
N ALA A 9 -4.28 2.87 -10.51
CA ALA A 9 -3.24 1.94 -10.95
C ALA A 9 -3.17 0.68 -10.06
N GLN A 10 -3.30 0.83 -8.74
CA GLN A 10 -3.36 -0.30 -7.81
C GLN A 10 -4.59 -1.17 -8.04
N ALA A 11 -5.78 -0.57 -8.16
CA ALA A 11 -7.02 -1.30 -8.40
C ALA A 11 -6.95 -2.11 -9.71
N SER A 12 -6.45 -1.50 -10.80
CA SER A 12 -6.24 -2.21 -12.07
C SER A 12 -5.29 -3.41 -11.92
N ARG A 13 -4.19 -3.25 -11.18
CA ARG A 13 -3.23 -4.35 -10.95
C ARG A 13 -3.85 -5.48 -10.14
N ILE A 14 -4.59 -5.18 -9.08
CA ILE A 14 -5.23 -6.19 -8.22
C ILE A 14 -6.28 -7.00 -8.98
N ILE A 15 -7.10 -6.33 -9.81
CA ILE A 15 -8.07 -7.03 -10.68
C ILE A 15 -7.35 -7.96 -11.66
N LYS A 16 -6.24 -7.51 -12.28
CA LYS A 16 -5.46 -8.36 -13.19
C LYS A 16 -4.89 -9.61 -12.51
N LEU A 17 -4.63 -9.57 -11.20
CA LEU A 17 -4.12 -10.71 -10.44
C LEU A 17 -5.22 -11.72 -10.09
N ALA A 18 -6.47 -11.28 -9.93
CA ALA A 18 -7.60 -12.16 -9.63
C ALA A 18 -8.90 -11.65 -10.30
N PRO A 19 -9.05 -11.84 -11.61
CA PRO A 19 -10.20 -11.31 -12.36
C PRO A 19 -11.54 -11.87 -11.89
N ASP A 20 -11.58 -13.18 -11.60
CA ASP A 20 -12.82 -13.89 -11.20
C ASP A 20 -13.33 -13.46 -9.81
N ALA A 21 -12.46 -12.86 -8.99
CA ALA A 21 -12.77 -12.38 -7.65
C ALA A 21 -12.76 -10.84 -7.56
N ALA A 22 -12.87 -10.12 -8.70
CA ALA A 22 -12.71 -8.66 -8.78
C ALA A 22 -13.46 -7.87 -7.68
N PRO A 23 -14.76 -8.13 -7.38
CA PRO A 23 -15.46 -7.41 -6.32
C PRO A 23 -14.85 -7.62 -4.92
N ILE A 24 -14.39 -8.84 -4.63
CA ILE A 24 -13.82 -9.21 -3.33
C ILE A 24 -12.44 -8.58 -3.16
N VAL A 25 -11.59 -8.66 -4.19
CA VAL A 25 -10.23 -8.08 -4.08
C VAL A 25 -10.25 -6.55 -4.05
N LEU A 26 -11.23 -5.91 -4.69
CA LEU A 26 -11.44 -4.47 -4.58
C LEU A 26 -11.94 -4.06 -3.20
N SER A 27 -12.86 -4.82 -2.58
CA SER A 27 -13.32 -4.52 -1.22
C SER A 27 -12.20 -4.69 -0.20
N LEU A 28 -11.37 -5.73 -0.33
CA LEU A 28 -10.19 -5.94 0.50
C LEU A 28 -9.16 -4.82 0.34
N ASN A 29 -8.92 -4.37 -0.90
CA ASN A 29 -8.04 -3.23 -1.17
C ASN A 29 -8.58 -1.94 -0.50
N ALA A 30 -9.89 -1.69 -0.60
CA ALA A 30 -10.51 -0.55 0.06
C ALA A 30 -10.40 -0.64 1.60
N SER A 31 -10.62 -1.81 2.19
CA SER A 31 -10.43 -2.03 3.63
C SER A 31 -9.00 -1.76 4.07
N ALA A 32 -8.00 -2.24 3.31
CA ALA A 32 -6.60 -1.96 3.60
C ALA A 32 -6.26 -0.46 3.50
N LEU A 33 -6.83 0.24 2.51
CA LEU A 33 -6.69 1.69 2.37
C LEU A 33 -7.29 2.42 3.58
N TYR A 34 -8.53 2.11 3.96
CA TYR A 34 -9.18 2.75 5.09
C TYR A 34 -8.47 2.46 6.42
N LEU A 35 -7.97 1.23 6.61
CA LEU A 35 -7.14 0.89 7.75
C LEU A 35 -5.87 1.75 7.78
N GLY A 36 -5.20 1.92 6.65
CA GLY A 36 -4.03 2.79 6.51
C GLY A 36 -4.34 4.26 6.84
N VAL A 37 -5.48 4.78 6.38
CA VAL A 37 -5.94 6.14 6.69
C VAL A 37 -6.21 6.30 8.18
N ALA A 38 -6.92 5.35 8.80
CA ALA A 38 -7.21 5.37 10.23
C ALA A 38 -5.93 5.31 11.08
N LEU A 39 -5.00 4.39 10.73
CA LEU A 39 -3.70 4.30 11.39
C LEU A 39 -2.90 5.60 11.23
N GLY A 40 -2.87 6.17 10.03
CA GLY A 40 -2.21 7.44 9.76
C GLY A 40 -2.80 8.59 10.58
N ALA A 41 -4.13 8.62 10.76
CA ALA A 41 -4.80 9.62 11.60
C ALA A 41 -4.44 9.46 13.09
N VAL A 42 -4.39 8.22 13.60
CA VAL A 42 -3.96 7.94 14.98
C VAL A 42 -2.51 8.38 15.20
N VAL A 43 -1.61 7.99 14.30
CA VAL A 43 -0.19 8.33 14.41
C VAL A 43 0.03 9.83 14.24
N GLY A 44 -0.59 10.47 13.25
CA GLY A 44 -0.51 11.91 13.02
C GLY A 44 -1.08 12.71 14.20
N GLY A 45 -2.19 12.26 14.78
CA GLY A 45 -2.74 12.85 16.00
C GLY A 45 -1.81 12.71 17.20
N ALA A 46 -1.13 11.57 17.36
CA ALA A 46 -0.12 11.40 18.40
C ALA A 46 1.10 12.33 18.19
N VAL A 47 1.59 12.47 16.96
CA VAL A 47 2.68 13.40 16.64
C VAL A 47 2.30 14.83 17.00
N LEU A 48 1.10 15.29 16.62
CA LEU A 48 0.63 16.63 16.95
C LEU A 48 0.38 16.84 18.45
N ARG A 49 0.11 15.77 19.20
CA ARG A 49 -0.09 15.83 20.65
C ARG A 49 1.22 15.94 21.44
N TYR A 50 2.30 15.31 20.96
CA TYR A 50 3.56 15.17 21.70
C TYR A 50 4.76 15.88 21.05
N GLY A 51 4.62 16.38 19.82
CA GLY A 51 5.69 17.03 19.05
C GLY A 51 5.22 18.27 18.30
N ALA A 52 6.00 18.70 17.31
CA ALA A 52 5.69 19.85 16.47
C ALA A 52 5.05 19.43 15.14
N PRO A 53 4.26 20.29 14.47
CA PRO A 53 3.75 20.02 13.12
C PRO A 53 4.85 19.70 12.09
N ALA A 54 6.08 20.19 12.30
CA ALA A 54 7.24 19.89 11.46
C ALA A 54 7.65 18.39 11.51
N ASP A 55 7.35 17.69 12.61
CA ASP A 55 7.73 16.29 12.80
C ASP A 55 6.83 15.34 11.98
N LEU A 56 5.66 15.80 11.53
CA LEU A 56 4.73 15.01 10.73
C LEU A 56 5.40 14.46 9.46
N GLY A 57 6.21 15.27 8.78
CA GLY A 57 6.89 14.85 7.55
C GLY A 57 7.87 13.70 7.81
N LEU A 58 8.69 13.82 8.86
CA LEU A 58 9.68 12.81 9.24
C LEU A 58 9.02 11.50 9.67
N VAL A 59 7.98 11.57 10.52
CA VAL A 59 7.25 10.38 10.97
C VAL A 59 6.47 9.74 9.82
N ALA A 60 5.80 10.55 8.99
CA ALA A 60 5.05 10.06 7.84
C ALA A 60 5.94 9.37 6.80
N ALA A 61 7.21 9.78 6.65
CA ALA A 61 8.14 9.18 5.70
C ALA A 61 8.46 7.70 6.00
N ILE A 62 8.28 7.24 7.24
CA ILE A 62 8.52 5.85 7.63
C ILE A 62 7.55 4.90 6.88
N PHE A 63 6.29 5.28 6.73
CA PHE A 63 5.26 4.46 6.08
C PHE A 63 5.54 4.15 4.60
N PRO A 64 5.82 5.12 3.71
CA PRO A 64 6.17 4.83 2.33
C PRO A 64 7.52 4.08 2.22
N ILE A 65 8.48 4.30 3.12
CA ILE A 65 9.72 3.50 3.15
C ILE A 65 9.41 2.03 3.43
N VAL A 66 8.57 1.74 4.43
CA VAL A 66 8.11 0.38 4.73
C VAL A 66 7.34 -0.20 3.54
N GLY A 67 6.42 0.57 2.94
CA GLY A 67 5.67 0.16 1.75
C GLY A 67 6.57 -0.18 0.55
N LEU A 68 7.61 0.62 0.31
CA LEU A 68 8.63 0.33 -0.70
C LEU A 68 9.38 -0.95 -0.38
N GLY A 69 9.74 -1.17 0.89
CA GLY A 69 10.36 -2.42 1.35
C GLY A 69 9.48 -3.64 1.04
N VAL A 70 8.18 -3.56 1.31
CA VAL A 70 7.22 -4.63 0.97
C VAL A 70 7.16 -4.90 -0.53
N VAL A 71 7.13 -3.84 -1.35
CA VAL A 71 7.11 -3.99 -2.82
C VAL A 71 8.40 -4.64 -3.32
N VAL A 72 9.56 -4.22 -2.83
CA VAL A 72 10.86 -4.80 -3.22
C VAL A 72 10.97 -6.26 -2.79
N ALA A 73 10.61 -6.57 -1.54
CA ALA A 73 10.60 -7.94 -1.02
C ALA A 73 9.64 -8.85 -1.82
N GLY A 74 8.45 -8.35 -2.17
CA GLY A 74 7.49 -9.08 -2.99
C GLY A 74 8.02 -9.37 -4.41
N ARG A 75 8.79 -8.45 -5.00
CA ARG A 75 9.46 -8.68 -6.29
C ARG A 75 10.57 -9.72 -6.21
N TRP A 76 11.27 -9.81 -5.08
CA TRP A 76 12.33 -10.81 -4.88
C TRP A 76 11.75 -12.21 -4.58
N ALA A 77 10.65 -12.27 -3.86
CA ALA A 77 9.96 -13.52 -3.53
C ALA A 77 9.24 -14.14 -4.74
N ALA A 78 8.78 -13.32 -5.69
CA ALA A 78 8.25 -13.77 -6.97
C ALA A 78 9.38 -14.24 -7.90
N ARG A 79 10.04 -15.36 -7.56
CA ARG A 79 10.92 -16.08 -8.49
C ARG A 79 10.07 -16.64 -9.65
N PRO A 80 10.58 -16.66 -10.89
CA PRO A 80 9.87 -17.32 -11.98
C PRO A 80 9.66 -18.79 -11.59
N VAL A 81 8.39 -19.22 -11.52
CA VAL A 81 8.09 -20.65 -11.54
C VAL A 81 8.51 -21.11 -12.93
N GLU A 82 9.57 -21.91 -13.01
CA GLU A 82 9.93 -22.61 -14.24
C GLU A 82 8.75 -23.52 -14.59
N MET A 83 7.99 -23.13 -15.61
CA MET A 83 6.94 -23.99 -16.16
C MET A 83 7.64 -25.13 -16.90
N PRO A 84 7.34 -26.41 -16.58
CA PRO A 84 7.86 -27.54 -17.34
C PRO A 84 7.45 -27.36 -18.80
N ALA A 85 8.40 -27.49 -19.72
CA ALA A 85 8.12 -27.54 -21.14
C ALA A 85 7.39 -28.85 -21.44
N GLU A 86 6.07 -28.77 -21.62
CA GLU A 86 5.26 -29.83 -22.25
C GLU A 86 5.02 -29.48 -23.71
#